data_AF-A0A0F8R6H6-F1
#
_entry.id   AF-A0A0F8R6H6-F1
#
_cell.length_a   1.000
_cell.length_b   1.000
_cell.length_c   1.000
_cell.angle_alpha   90.00
_cell.angle_beta   90.00
_cell.angle_gamma   90.00
#
_symmetry.space_group_name_H-M   'P 1'
#
loop_
_entity.id
_entity.type
_entity.pdbx_description
1 polymer ?
#
loop_
_entity_poly.entity_id
_entity_poly.type
_entity_poly.pdbx_seq_one_letter_code
_entity_poly.pdbx_strand_id
1 'polypeptide(L)'
;MVDTSDMLVFWAVVIARFLIPLTIPRYPLPGVLACLILDGIDQTIFQLFTNLPLEGYQSYDKSLDIYYLTITYLSTLRNWSNLYAFKLDRFLFYYRLVGVAIFEFTQLRSMLLVFPNTFEYFFIFYEAIRLKWDPEVLTKSKLITAAALIWVFIKIPQEYWIHVAQLDTTDWIRANPSNAFILIAYAIFLLGMAWWLVRDLPPMRPGLAISADPFQPASEKLPGKKTKLTFPAIDSAERFFNNALVEKILLVSLLAIIFAQVLPDVRSSNFQLAIGTAIIIIINTALSHWLARRGTHWKSIIREFIVMSLVNLGIVLAFDFLLPRYNGSINLFNTLFFILL
;
A
#
# COMPACT_ATOMS: atom_id res chain seq x y z
N MET A 1 8.62 23.38 25.49
CA MET A 1 7.97 22.17 26.03
C MET A 1 6.83 21.87 25.10
N VAL A 2 6.65 20.61 24.73
CA VAL A 2 5.58 20.22 23.81
C VAL A 2 4.24 20.36 24.53
N ASP A 3 3.35 21.21 24.02
CA ASP A 3 2.05 21.45 24.65
C ASP A 3 1.13 20.24 24.48
N THR A 4 0.27 20.00 25.48
CA THR A 4 -0.70 18.88 25.46
C THR A 4 -1.63 18.96 24.25
N SER A 5 -1.97 20.18 23.80
CA SER A 5 -2.77 20.42 22.59
C SER A 5 -2.08 19.89 21.33
N ASP A 6 -0.78 20.12 21.22
CA ASP A 6 0.01 19.70 20.06
C ASP A 6 0.02 18.17 19.96
N MET A 7 0.07 17.49 21.11
CA MET A 7 0.07 16.01 21.14
C MET A 7 -1.29 15.45 20.80
N LEU A 8 -2.37 16.11 21.23
CA LEU A 8 -3.71 15.70 20.84
C LEU A 8 -3.92 15.82 19.33
N VAL A 9 -3.50 16.94 18.72
CA VAL A 9 -3.60 17.13 17.27
C VAL A 9 -2.73 16.11 16.53
N PHE A 10 -1.48 15.92 16.96
CA PHE A 10 -0.58 14.92 16.39
C PHE A 10 -1.20 13.51 16.40
N TRP A 11 -1.61 13.03 17.58
CA TRP A 11 -2.20 11.70 17.70
C TRP A 11 -3.53 11.57 16.98
N ALA A 12 -4.36 12.61 16.92
CA ALA A 12 -5.60 12.58 16.16
C ALA A 12 -5.35 12.35 14.67
N VAL A 13 -4.38 13.06 14.08
CA VAL A 13 -4.00 12.90 12.67
C VAL A 13 -3.40 11.51 12.43
N VAL A 14 -2.48 11.07 13.30
CA VAL A 14 -1.88 9.73 13.21
C VAL A 14 -2.95 8.64 13.24
N ILE A 15 -3.86 8.69 14.22
CA ILE A 15 -4.96 7.73 14.36
C ILE A 15 -5.85 7.75 13.12
N ALA A 16 -6.19 8.93 12.60
CA ALA A 16 -6.96 9.06 11.36
C ALA A 16 -6.23 8.40 10.17
N ARG A 17 -4.92 8.66 10.01
CA ARG A 17 -4.11 8.03 8.95
C ARG A 17 -3.99 6.50 9.11
N PHE A 18 -4.11 5.96 10.32
CA PHE A 18 -4.15 4.51 10.52
C PHE A 18 -5.53 3.88 10.29
N LEU A 19 -6.61 4.56 10.70
CA LEU A 19 -7.96 4.01 10.68
C LEU A 19 -8.66 4.18 9.33
N ILE A 20 -8.46 5.30 8.62
CA ILE A 20 -9.14 5.55 7.34
C ILE A 20 -8.77 4.50 6.29
N PRO A 21 -7.50 4.05 6.13
CA PRO A 21 -7.16 3.00 5.19
C PRO A 21 -7.93 1.69 5.42
N LEU A 22 -8.29 1.36 6.66
CA LEU A 22 -9.08 0.16 6.98
C LEU A 22 -10.50 0.17 6.41
N THR A 23 -10.99 1.34 5.96
CA THR A 23 -12.28 1.44 5.27
C THR A 23 -12.21 0.99 3.82
N ILE A 24 -11.02 1.01 3.19
CA ILE A 24 -10.81 0.72 1.76
C ILE A 24 -11.30 -0.68 1.36
N PRO A 25 -11.06 -1.77 2.11
CA PRO A 25 -11.59 -3.09 1.76
C PRO A 25 -13.12 -3.13 1.65
N ARG A 26 -13.84 -2.25 2.36
CA ARG A 26 -15.30 -2.17 2.33
C ARG A 26 -15.82 -1.11 1.36
N TYR A 27 -15.19 0.06 1.34
CA TYR A 27 -15.52 1.23 0.53
C TYR A 27 -14.27 1.69 -0.24
N PRO A 28 -13.91 1.01 -1.34
CA PRO A 28 -12.61 1.19 -1.99
C PRO A 28 -12.35 2.61 -2.45
N LEU A 29 -13.27 3.17 -3.25
CA LEU A 29 -13.08 4.51 -3.81
C LEU A 29 -13.19 5.62 -2.74
N PRO A 30 -14.23 5.68 -1.88
CA PRO A 30 -14.29 6.73 -0.85
C PRO A 30 -13.15 6.62 0.17
N GLY A 31 -12.74 5.41 0.53
CA GLY A 31 -11.65 5.19 1.47
C GLY A 31 -10.31 5.69 0.93
N VAL A 32 -9.98 5.36 -0.32
CA VAL A 32 -8.76 5.83 -1.00
C VAL A 32 -8.76 7.35 -1.15
N LEU A 33 -9.88 7.94 -1.58
CA LEU A 33 -9.98 9.40 -1.70
C LEU A 33 -9.86 10.10 -0.34
N ALA A 34 -10.43 9.54 0.73
CA ALA A 34 -10.29 10.09 2.06
C ALA A 34 -8.83 10.03 2.56
N CYS A 35 -8.11 8.95 2.24
CA CYS A 35 -6.67 8.84 2.54
C CYS A 35 -5.86 9.91 1.79
N LEU A 36 -6.09 10.07 0.48
CA LEU A 36 -5.40 11.08 -0.34
C LEU A 36 -5.67 12.50 0.14
N ILE A 37 -6.92 12.80 0.53
CA ILE A 37 -7.26 14.12 1.08
C ILE A 37 -6.54 14.35 2.41
N LEU A 38 -6.59 13.37 3.34
CA LEU A 38 -5.91 13.48 4.61
C LEU A 38 -4.39 13.64 4.40
N ASP A 39 -3.85 12.94 3.42
CA ASP A 39 -2.44 12.99 3.03
C ASP A 39 -2.00 14.37 2.52
N GLY A 40 -2.84 15.02 1.73
CA GLY A 40 -2.53 16.36 1.23
C GLY A 40 -2.64 17.48 2.26
N ILE A 41 -3.39 17.28 3.37
CA ILE A 41 -3.68 18.35 4.33
C ILE A 41 -2.96 18.21 5.67
N ASP A 42 -2.41 17.05 6.01
CA ASP A 42 -1.89 16.79 7.35
C ASP A 42 -0.67 17.66 7.69
N GLN A 43 0.23 17.91 6.74
CA GLN A 43 1.33 18.85 6.90
C GLN A 43 0.81 20.25 7.25
N THR A 44 -0.27 20.67 6.57
CA THR A 44 -0.92 21.96 6.79
C THR A 44 -1.59 22.00 8.17
N ILE A 45 -2.21 20.89 8.60
CA ILE A 45 -2.78 20.76 9.95
C ILE A 45 -1.69 20.93 11.01
N PHE A 46 -0.53 20.27 10.86
CA PHE A 46 0.56 20.43 11.81
C PHE A 46 1.13 21.84 11.83
N GLN A 47 1.28 22.48 10.67
CA GLN A 47 1.78 23.86 10.58
C GLN A 47 0.82 24.90 11.19
N LEU A 48 -0.48 24.70 11.06
CA LEU A 48 -1.48 25.66 11.54
C LEU A 48 -1.86 25.47 13.02
N PHE A 49 -1.86 24.23 13.50
CA PHE A 49 -2.41 23.88 14.82
C PHE A 49 -1.38 23.43 15.85
N THR A 50 -0.10 23.23 15.47
CA THR A 50 0.94 22.77 16.40
C THR A 50 2.24 23.57 16.24
N ASN A 51 3.05 23.62 17.29
CA ASN A 51 4.41 24.19 17.25
C ASN A 51 5.48 23.10 17.20
N LEU A 52 5.12 21.91 16.74
CA LEU A 52 6.03 20.77 16.64
C LEU A 52 7.12 21.02 15.59
N PRO A 53 8.39 20.68 15.90
CA PRO A 53 9.42 20.66 14.87
C PRO A 53 9.05 19.58 13.83
N LEU A 54 9.00 19.96 12.55
CA LEU A 54 8.73 19.04 11.43
C LEU A 54 9.96 18.20 11.04
N GLU A 55 10.95 18.09 11.95
CA GLU A 55 12.12 17.24 11.76
C GLU A 55 11.68 15.78 11.72
N GLY A 56 11.99 15.08 10.63
CA GLY A 56 11.57 13.68 10.43
C GLY A 56 10.16 13.49 9.87
N TYR A 57 9.40 14.57 9.63
CA TYR A 57 8.05 14.50 9.03
C TYR A 57 8.05 13.73 7.70
N GLN A 58 9.06 13.93 6.85
CA GLN A 58 9.18 13.24 5.56
C GLN A 58 9.25 11.71 5.69
N SER A 59 9.90 11.20 6.73
CA SER A 59 10.00 9.76 6.98
C SER A 59 8.69 9.21 7.55
N TYR A 60 8.07 9.97 8.46
CA TYR A 60 6.74 9.69 9.00
C TYR A 60 5.69 9.57 7.89
N ASP A 61 5.61 10.59 7.03
CA ASP A 61 4.66 10.72 5.93
C ASP A 61 4.74 9.53 4.97
N LYS A 62 5.95 9.24 4.51
CA LYS A 62 6.22 8.13 3.59
C LYS A 62 5.90 6.75 4.19
N SER A 63 6.07 6.57 5.50
CA SER A 63 5.71 5.31 6.16
C SER A 63 4.21 5.07 6.13
N LEU A 64 3.44 6.12 6.38
CA LEU A 64 1.99 6.08 6.34
C LEU A 64 1.47 5.92 4.91
N ASP A 65 2.14 6.50 3.92
CA ASP A 65 1.88 6.23 2.51
C ASP A 65 1.97 4.74 2.21
N ILE A 66 3.08 4.09 2.58
CA ILE A 66 3.27 2.67 2.28
C ILE A 66 2.22 1.81 2.97
N TYR A 67 1.91 2.12 4.24
CA TYR A 67 0.85 1.42 4.96
C TYR A 67 -0.48 1.51 4.21
N TYR A 68 -0.90 2.72 3.85
CA TYR A 68 -2.13 2.95 3.12
C TYR A 68 -2.14 2.28 1.73
N LEU A 69 -1.05 2.37 0.95
CA LEU A 69 -0.93 1.71 -0.34
C LEU A 69 -0.95 0.18 -0.20
N THR A 70 -0.39 -0.36 0.88
CA THR A 70 -0.43 -1.80 1.17
C THR A 70 -1.85 -2.26 1.46
N ILE A 71 -2.62 -1.51 2.27
CA ILE A 71 -4.04 -1.83 2.52
C ILE A 71 -4.85 -1.73 1.22
N THR A 72 -4.57 -0.72 0.39
CA THR A 72 -5.17 -0.57 -0.94
C THR A 72 -4.90 -1.80 -1.82
N TYR A 73 -3.64 -2.25 -1.88
CA TYR A 73 -3.26 -3.46 -2.61
C TYR A 73 -3.95 -4.71 -2.06
N LEU A 74 -3.99 -4.89 -0.74
CA LEU A 74 -4.69 -6.03 -0.12
C LEU A 74 -6.19 -6.02 -0.43
N SER A 75 -6.80 -4.85 -0.61
CA SER A 75 -8.21 -4.74 -1.00
C SER A 75 -8.46 -5.29 -2.41
N THR A 76 -7.51 -5.19 -3.34
CA THR A 76 -7.68 -5.69 -4.72
C THR A 76 -7.76 -7.21 -4.76
N LEU A 77 -7.02 -7.91 -3.90
CA LEU A 77 -7.09 -9.38 -3.75
C LEU A 77 -8.51 -9.87 -3.48
N ARG A 78 -9.29 -9.10 -2.73
CA ARG A 78 -10.67 -9.42 -2.37
C ARG A 78 -11.67 -8.92 -3.39
N ASN A 79 -11.52 -7.68 -3.84
CA ASN A 79 -12.58 -6.94 -4.50
C ASN A 79 -12.53 -7.03 -6.04
N TRP A 80 -11.37 -7.36 -6.62
CA TRP A 80 -11.20 -7.28 -8.07
C TRP A 80 -11.52 -8.61 -8.76
N SER A 81 -12.44 -8.55 -9.71
CA SER A 81 -12.82 -9.68 -10.57
C SER A 81 -11.85 -9.88 -11.76
N ASN A 82 -11.29 -8.79 -12.30
CA ASN A 82 -10.45 -8.84 -13.49
C ASN A 82 -8.99 -9.21 -13.14
N LEU A 83 -8.60 -10.45 -13.45
CA LEU A 83 -7.26 -10.97 -13.17
C LEU A 83 -6.12 -10.19 -13.82
N TYR A 84 -6.36 -9.60 -15.01
CA TYR A 84 -5.31 -8.82 -15.67
C TYR A 84 -5.10 -7.48 -14.98
N ALA A 85 -6.20 -6.81 -14.60
CA ALA A 85 -6.15 -5.59 -13.81
C ALA A 85 -5.38 -5.85 -12.50
N PHE A 86 -5.72 -6.92 -11.78
CA PHE A 86 -5.02 -7.30 -10.54
C PHE A 86 -3.51 -7.50 -10.75
N LYS A 87 -3.10 -8.18 -11.83
CA LYS A 87 -1.66 -8.39 -12.11
C LYS A 87 -0.94 -7.09 -12.45
N LEU A 88 -1.59 -6.20 -13.19
CA LEU A 88 -1.03 -4.91 -13.58
C LEU A 88 -0.92 -3.99 -12.35
N ASP A 89 -1.96 -3.93 -11.54
CA ASP A 89 -2.00 -3.19 -10.27
C ASP A 89 -0.92 -3.68 -9.30
N ARG A 90 -0.79 -4.99 -9.14
CA ARG A 90 0.30 -5.61 -8.38
C ARG A 90 1.67 -5.17 -8.89
N PHE A 91 1.89 -5.16 -10.21
CA PHE A 91 3.14 -4.67 -10.79
C PHE A 91 3.40 -3.21 -10.44
N LEU A 92 2.40 -2.32 -10.58
CA LEU A 92 2.53 -0.90 -10.26
C LEU A 92 2.83 -0.67 -8.77
N PHE A 93 2.21 -1.45 -7.88
CA PHE A 93 2.47 -1.42 -6.44
C PHE A 93 3.94 -1.78 -6.14
N TYR A 94 4.42 -2.90 -6.68
CA TYR A 94 5.82 -3.31 -6.53
C TYR A 94 6.79 -2.29 -7.12
N TYR A 95 6.44 -1.74 -8.28
CA TYR A 95 7.24 -0.72 -8.92
C TYR A 95 7.42 0.51 -8.01
N ARG A 96 6.34 0.99 -7.38
CA ARG A 96 6.40 2.08 -6.41
C ARG A 96 7.21 1.72 -5.18
N LEU A 97 7.00 0.53 -4.62
CA LEU A 97 7.74 0.06 -3.44
C LEU A 97 9.26 0.00 -3.68
N VAL A 98 9.69 -0.54 -4.82
CA VAL A 98 11.11 -0.56 -5.22
C VAL A 98 11.66 0.86 -5.32
N GLY A 99 10.90 1.79 -5.91
CA GLY A 99 11.27 3.20 -5.99
C GLY A 99 11.49 3.83 -4.62
N VAL A 100 10.57 3.59 -3.68
CA VAL A 100 10.69 4.08 -2.31
C VAL A 100 11.92 3.50 -1.63
N ALA A 101 12.15 2.20 -1.75
CA ALA A 101 13.32 1.58 -1.16
C ALA A 101 14.63 2.15 -1.73
N ILE A 102 14.75 2.29 -3.06
CA ILE A 102 15.93 2.89 -3.70
C ILE A 102 16.11 4.34 -3.25
N PHE A 103 15.03 5.11 -3.15
CA PHE A 103 15.07 6.46 -2.59
C PHE A 103 15.65 6.43 -1.17
N GLU A 104 15.22 5.52 -0.31
CA GLU A 104 15.73 5.46 1.06
C GLU A 104 17.22 5.08 1.13
N PHE A 105 17.72 4.26 0.20
CA PHE A 105 19.14 3.93 0.14
C PHE A 105 20.01 5.06 -0.41
N THR A 106 19.50 5.78 -1.41
CA THR A 106 20.28 6.77 -2.17
C THR A 106 20.04 8.21 -1.71
N GLN A 107 18.94 8.45 -1.01
CA GLN A 107 18.39 9.77 -0.66
C GLN A 107 18.18 10.69 -1.87
N LEU A 108 18.15 10.11 -3.09
CA LEU A 108 17.99 10.83 -4.34
C LEU A 108 16.51 11.00 -4.67
N ARG A 109 15.98 12.21 -4.47
CA ARG A 109 14.58 12.57 -4.79
C ARG A 109 14.20 12.28 -6.25
N SER A 110 15.15 12.32 -7.18
CA SER A 110 14.93 11.96 -8.59
C SER A 110 14.46 10.51 -8.78
N MET A 111 14.73 9.60 -7.84
CA MET A 111 14.23 8.22 -7.88
C MET A 111 12.71 8.17 -7.74
N LEU A 112 12.09 9.09 -6.99
CA LEU A 112 10.63 9.16 -6.88
C LEU A 112 9.96 9.60 -8.19
N LEU A 113 10.67 10.39 -9.02
CA LEU A 113 10.22 10.74 -10.36
C LEU A 113 10.33 9.56 -11.33
N VAL A 114 11.39 8.75 -11.21
CA VAL A 114 11.53 7.52 -12.01
C VAL A 114 10.45 6.50 -11.63
N PHE A 115 10.15 6.39 -10.33
CA PHE A 115 9.17 5.45 -9.78
C PHE A 115 7.92 6.17 -9.22
N PRO A 116 7.10 6.81 -10.08
CA PRO A 116 5.90 7.52 -9.65
C PRO A 116 4.89 6.59 -9.00
N ASN A 117 4.02 7.15 -8.16
CA ASN A 117 2.88 6.40 -7.60
C ASN A 117 1.73 6.21 -8.61
N THR A 118 1.98 5.57 -9.75
CA THR A 118 0.94 5.28 -10.75
C THR A 118 -0.11 4.30 -10.23
N PHE A 119 0.28 3.44 -9.27
CA PHE A 119 -0.59 2.46 -8.63
C PHE A 119 -1.87 3.07 -8.06
N GLU A 120 -1.75 4.10 -7.22
CA GLU A 120 -2.92 4.73 -6.58
C GLU A 120 -3.95 5.25 -7.60
N TYR A 121 -3.48 5.90 -8.65
CA TYR A 121 -4.35 6.51 -9.65
C TYR A 121 -4.99 5.46 -10.56
N PHE A 122 -4.25 4.38 -10.83
CA PHE A 122 -4.79 3.24 -11.55
C PHE A 122 -5.88 2.53 -10.74
N PHE A 123 -5.69 2.39 -9.43
CA PHE A 123 -6.70 1.87 -8.52
C PHE A 123 -7.96 2.74 -8.52
N ILE A 124 -7.81 4.06 -8.37
CA ILE A 124 -8.93 5.02 -8.44
C ILE A 124 -9.67 4.90 -9.77
N PHE A 125 -8.95 4.82 -10.89
CA PHE A 125 -9.55 4.63 -12.20
C PHE A 125 -10.38 3.34 -12.27
N TYR A 126 -9.82 2.21 -11.83
CA TYR A 126 -10.51 0.92 -11.87
C TYR A 126 -11.77 0.92 -11.00
N GLU A 127 -11.68 1.44 -9.76
CA GLU A 127 -12.84 1.53 -8.85
C GLU A 127 -13.87 2.56 -9.32
N ALA A 128 -13.46 3.64 -9.99
CA ALA A 128 -14.38 4.58 -10.63
C ALA A 128 -15.17 3.91 -11.76
N ILE A 129 -14.55 3.01 -12.53
CA ILE A 129 -15.28 2.19 -13.52
C ILE A 129 -16.23 1.21 -12.80
N ARG A 130 -15.79 0.56 -11.71
CA ARG A 130 -16.61 -0.37 -10.93
C ARG A 130 -17.89 0.26 -10.36
N LEU A 131 -17.89 1.56 -10.07
CA LEU A 131 -19.08 2.26 -9.57
C LEU A 131 -20.29 2.18 -10.52
N LYS A 132 -20.03 2.15 -11.84
CA LYS A 132 -21.05 2.31 -12.89
C LYS A 132 -21.05 1.19 -13.93
N TRP A 133 -19.97 0.43 -14.04
CA TRP A 133 -19.80 -0.65 -15.01
C TRP A 133 -19.28 -1.92 -14.35
N ASP A 134 -19.39 -3.04 -15.08
CA ASP A 134 -18.68 -4.25 -14.71
C ASP A 134 -17.20 -4.13 -15.05
N PRO A 135 -16.25 -4.24 -14.11
CA PRO A 135 -14.83 -4.12 -14.45
C PRO A 135 -14.32 -5.18 -15.44
N GLU A 136 -15.08 -6.26 -15.67
CA GLU A 136 -14.77 -7.25 -16.72
C GLU A 136 -14.91 -6.67 -18.15
N VAL A 137 -15.58 -5.52 -18.35
CA VAL A 137 -15.64 -4.87 -19.68
C VAL A 137 -14.30 -4.25 -20.11
N LEU A 138 -13.37 -4.08 -19.17
CA LEU A 138 -12.04 -3.54 -19.45
C LEU A 138 -11.14 -4.62 -20.06
N THR A 139 -10.82 -4.46 -21.34
CA THR A 139 -9.87 -5.32 -22.04
C THR A 139 -8.43 -5.06 -21.56
N LYS A 140 -7.54 -6.03 -21.79
CA LYS A 140 -6.11 -5.90 -21.46
C LYS A 140 -5.49 -4.64 -22.07
N SER A 141 -5.79 -4.37 -23.34
CA SER A 141 -5.27 -3.19 -24.04
C SER A 141 -5.74 -1.91 -23.36
N LYS A 142 -7.03 -1.79 -23.00
CA LYS A 142 -7.54 -0.62 -22.28
C LYS A 142 -6.87 -0.42 -20.93
N LEU A 143 -6.60 -1.50 -20.19
CA LEU A 143 -5.91 -1.44 -18.89
C LEU A 143 -4.45 -0.98 -19.03
N ILE A 144 -3.71 -1.50 -20.02
CA ILE A 144 -2.35 -1.04 -20.33
C ILE A 144 -2.36 0.43 -20.75
N THR A 145 -3.27 0.80 -21.65
CA THR A 145 -3.42 2.19 -22.10
C THR A 145 -3.74 3.10 -20.93
N ALA A 146 -4.70 2.74 -20.07
CA ALA A 146 -5.03 3.50 -18.87
C ALA A 146 -3.79 3.72 -17.98
N ALA A 147 -3.06 2.66 -17.66
CA ALA A 147 -1.85 2.74 -16.85
C ALA A 147 -0.79 3.64 -17.50
N ALA A 148 -0.56 3.50 -18.80
CA ALA A 148 0.40 4.34 -19.54
C ALA A 148 -0.04 5.82 -19.57
N LEU A 149 -1.33 6.09 -19.77
CA LEU A 149 -1.85 7.46 -19.79
C LEU A 149 -1.72 8.12 -18.42
N ILE A 150 -2.10 7.42 -17.35
CA ILE A 150 -1.95 7.89 -15.97
C ILE A 150 -0.46 8.12 -15.66
N TRP A 151 0.41 7.21 -16.06
CA TRP A 151 1.85 7.35 -15.84
C TRP A 151 2.41 8.59 -16.53
N VAL A 152 2.20 8.72 -17.84
CA VAL A 152 2.87 9.74 -18.67
C VAL A 152 2.23 11.11 -18.52
N PHE A 153 0.91 11.20 -18.45
CA PHE A 153 0.18 12.47 -18.49
C PHE A 153 -0.38 12.90 -17.14
N ILE A 154 -0.28 12.09 -16.09
CA ILE A 154 -0.68 12.55 -14.76
C ILE A 154 0.54 12.54 -13.87
N LYS A 155 1.18 11.37 -13.73
CA LYS A 155 2.22 11.20 -12.74
C LYS A 155 3.55 11.84 -13.07
N ILE A 156 4.12 11.63 -14.26
CA ILE A 156 5.43 12.24 -14.58
C ILE A 156 5.40 13.78 -14.44
N PRO A 157 4.38 14.49 -14.99
CA PRO A 157 4.27 15.94 -14.80
C PRO A 157 4.10 16.33 -13.34
N GLN A 158 3.27 15.60 -12.57
CA GLN A 158 3.06 15.85 -11.14
C GLN A 158 4.37 15.67 -10.35
N GLU A 159 5.07 14.55 -10.53
CA GLU A 159 6.33 14.28 -9.84
C GLU A 159 7.42 15.29 -10.24
N TYR A 160 7.49 15.68 -11.52
CA TYR A 160 8.40 16.73 -11.97
C TYR A 160 8.12 18.06 -11.28
N TRP A 161 6.84 18.45 -11.19
CA TRP A 161 6.42 19.69 -10.56
C TRP A 161 6.81 19.74 -9.08
N ILE A 162 6.55 18.65 -8.34
CA ILE A 162 6.80 18.57 -6.90
C ILE A 162 8.30 18.40 -6.59
N HIS A 163 9.01 17.55 -7.33
CA HIS A 163 10.36 17.13 -6.96
C HIS A 163 11.49 17.87 -7.66
N VAL A 164 11.31 18.23 -8.94
CA VAL A 164 12.33 18.94 -9.72
C VAL A 164 12.09 20.44 -9.67
N ALA A 165 10.87 20.86 -10.00
CA ALA A 165 10.54 22.29 -10.03
C ALA A 165 10.32 22.86 -8.62
N GLN A 166 9.88 22.04 -7.65
CA GLN A 166 9.56 22.44 -6.27
C GLN A 166 8.64 23.67 -6.24
N LEU A 167 7.75 23.78 -7.23
CA LEU A 167 6.86 24.91 -7.39
C LEU A 167 5.56 24.63 -6.64
N ASP A 168 5.16 25.56 -5.79
CA ASP A 168 3.79 25.58 -5.29
C ASP A 168 2.87 26.09 -6.42
N THR A 169 1.87 25.28 -6.77
CA THR A 169 0.87 25.64 -7.78
C THR A 169 0.13 26.93 -7.39
N THR A 170 -0.12 27.14 -6.10
CA THR A 170 -0.81 28.34 -5.62
C THR A 170 0.03 29.60 -5.84
N ASP A 171 1.33 29.53 -5.55
CA ASP A 171 2.23 30.66 -5.77
C ASP A 171 2.47 30.91 -7.27
N TRP A 172 2.51 29.86 -8.09
CA TRP A 172 2.65 29.97 -9.54
C TRP A 172 1.45 30.67 -10.21
N ILE A 173 0.23 30.41 -9.73
CA ILE A 173 -0.98 31.13 -10.18
C ILE A 173 -0.99 32.55 -9.62
N ARG A 174 -0.58 32.76 -8.35
CA ARG A 174 -0.50 34.09 -7.74
C ARG A 174 0.47 34.99 -8.50
N ALA A 175 1.59 34.44 -8.98
CA ALA A 175 2.57 35.18 -9.77
C ALA A 175 2.04 35.59 -11.16
N ASN A 176 1.24 34.74 -11.81
CA ASN A 176 0.57 35.09 -13.05
C ASN A 176 -0.80 34.40 -13.15
N PRO A 177 -1.91 35.13 -12.91
CA PRO A 177 -3.25 34.55 -12.91
C PRO A 177 -3.66 33.87 -14.23
N SER A 178 -3.07 34.27 -15.36
CA SER A 178 -3.33 33.64 -16.66
C SER A 178 -2.85 32.18 -16.74
N ASN A 179 -1.92 31.78 -15.87
CA ASN A 179 -1.47 30.39 -15.75
C ASN A 179 -2.62 29.42 -15.38
N ALA A 180 -3.69 29.92 -14.75
CA ALA A 180 -4.88 29.13 -14.48
C ALA A 180 -5.52 28.56 -15.76
N PHE A 181 -5.43 29.29 -16.89
CA PHE A 181 -5.94 28.79 -18.17
C PHE A 181 -5.17 27.56 -18.66
N ILE A 182 -3.87 27.46 -18.36
CA ILE A 182 -3.04 26.29 -18.70
C ILE A 182 -3.54 25.07 -17.92
N LEU A 183 -3.82 25.22 -16.62
CA LEU A 183 -4.34 24.13 -15.79
C LEU A 183 -5.74 23.69 -16.22
N ILE A 184 -6.62 24.64 -16.58
CA ILE A 184 -7.95 24.34 -17.11
C ILE A 184 -7.84 23.59 -18.44
N ALA A 185 -7.01 24.07 -19.37
CA ALA A 185 -6.79 23.40 -20.64
C ALA A 185 -6.24 21.98 -20.45
N TYR A 186 -5.32 21.81 -19.50
CA TYR A 186 -4.77 20.51 -19.12
C TYR A 186 -5.83 19.58 -18.53
N ALA A 187 -6.68 20.08 -17.64
CA ALA A 187 -7.78 19.31 -17.07
C ALA A 187 -8.77 18.86 -18.15
N ILE A 188 -9.14 19.74 -19.09
CA ILE A 188 -9.99 19.42 -20.23
C ILE A 188 -9.34 18.34 -21.11
N PHE A 189 -8.04 18.44 -21.36
CA PHE A 189 -7.27 17.44 -22.10
C PHE A 189 -7.34 16.07 -21.41
N LEU A 190 -7.10 15.99 -20.10
CA LEU A 190 -7.19 14.75 -19.32
C LEU A 190 -8.61 14.17 -19.33
N LEU A 191 -9.64 15.02 -19.21
CA LEU A 191 -11.04 14.59 -19.31
C LEU A 191 -11.37 14.03 -20.70
N GLY A 192 -10.85 14.65 -21.77
CA GLY A 192 -10.98 14.16 -23.13
C GLY A 192 -10.35 12.78 -23.32
N MET A 193 -9.17 12.54 -22.73
CA MET A 193 -8.50 11.23 -22.75
C MET A 193 -9.27 10.18 -21.96
N ALA A 194 -9.77 10.53 -20.77
CA ALA A 194 -10.59 9.64 -19.96
C ALA A 194 -11.88 9.26 -20.71
N TRP A 195 -12.56 10.23 -21.31
CA TRP A 195 -13.73 10.01 -22.14
C TRP A 195 -13.40 9.10 -23.34
N TRP A 196 -12.31 9.38 -24.06
CA TRP A 196 -11.87 8.57 -25.20
C TRP A 196 -11.63 7.10 -24.82
N LEU A 197 -11.08 6.85 -23.63
CA LEU A 197 -10.81 5.50 -23.14
C LEU A 197 -12.10 4.72 -22.80
N VAL A 198 -13.12 5.42 -22.31
CA VAL A 198 -14.39 4.83 -21.84
C VAL A 198 -15.54 4.92 -22.85
N ARG A 199 -15.38 5.64 -23.97
CA ARG A 199 -16.47 5.90 -24.93
C ARG A 199 -17.12 4.63 -25.52
N ASP A 200 -16.36 3.55 -25.64
CA ASP A 200 -16.84 2.28 -26.22
C ASP A 200 -17.38 1.31 -25.16
N LEU A 201 -17.57 1.75 -23.91
CA LEU A 201 -18.13 0.92 -22.85
C LEU A 201 -19.66 0.83 -22.97
N PRO A 202 -20.28 -0.27 -22.50
CA PRO A 202 -21.74 -0.41 -22.49
C PRO A 202 -22.41 0.69 -21.64
N PRO A 203 -23.73 0.90 -21.76
CA PRO A 203 -24.44 1.88 -20.95
C PRO A 203 -24.23 1.67 -19.45
N MET A 204 -24.17 2.77 -18.70
CA MET A 204 -23.98 2.75 -17.25
C MET A 204 -25.10 1.98 -16.54
N ARG A 205 -24.74 1.23 -15.50
CA ARG A 205 -25.72 0.59 -14.61
C ARG A 205 -26.47 1.65 -13.80
N PRO A 206 -27.78 1.45 -13.55
CA PRO A 206 -28.53 2.31 -12.63
C PRO A 206 -28.02 2.13 -11.18
N GLY A 207 -27.92 3.23 -10.44
CA GLY A 207 -27.37 3.25 -9.07
C GLY A 207 -25.86 3.53 -8.97
N LEU A 208 -25.32 3.51 -7.75
CA LEU A 208 -23.89 3.66 -7.45
C LEU A 208 -23.43 2.48 -6.58
N ALA A 209 -22.54 1.65 -7.11
CA ALA A 209 -21.99 0.50 -6.37
C ALA A 209 -20.80 0.92 -5.48
N ILE A 210 -21.07 1.70 -4.44
CA ILE A 210 -20.03 2.30 -3.57
C ILE A 210 -19.34 1.24 -2.70
N SER A 211 -20.07 0.23 -2.26
CA SER A 211 -19.50 -0.84 -1.43
C SER A 211 -18.91 -1.96 -2.26
N ALA A 212 -17.85 -2.59 -1.74
CA ALA A 212 -17.41 -3.89 -2.24
C ALA A 212 -18.54 -4.93 -2.13
N ASP A 213 -18.61 -5.87 -3.07
CA ASP A 213 -19.59 -6.94 -3.01
C ASP A 213 -19.32 -7.82 -1.75
N PRO A 214 -20.36 -8.37 -1.12
CA PRO A 214 -20.18 -9.31 0.00
C PRO A 214 -19.27 -10.46 -0.42
N PHE A 215 -18.38 -10.89 0.48
CA PHE A 215 -17.53 -12.06 0.23
C PHE A 215 -18.43 -13.28 0.07
N GLN A 216 -18.52 -13.82 -1.15
CA GLN A 216 -19.23 -15.07 -1.41
C GLN A 216 -18.25 -16.23 -1.22
N PRO A 217 -18.40 -17.07 -0.17
CA PRO A 217 -17.59 -18.27 -0.05
C PRO A 217 -17.83 -19.16 -1.27
N ALA A 218 -16.76 -19.78 -1.79
CA ALA A 218 -16.76 -20.54 -3.04
C ALA A 218 -17.83 -21.67 -3.11
N SER A 219 -18.44 -22.04 -1.98
CA SER A 219 -19.45 -23.09 -1.86
C SER A 219 -20.85 -22.71 -2.35
N GLU A 220 -21.15 -21.42 -2.57
CA GLU A 220 -22.54 -20.96 -2.79
C GLU A 220 -22.82 -20.49 -4.23
N LYS A 221 -21.99 -20.91 -5.20
CA LYS A 221 -22.31 -20.70 -6.62
C LYS A 221 -23.35 -21.71 -7.09
N LEU A 222 -24.54 -21.19 -7.46
CA LEU A 222 -25.58 -21.92 -8.18
C LEU A 222 -25.01 -22.78 -9.34
N PRO A 223 -25.62 -23.94 -9.63
CA PRO A 223 -25.14 -24.85 -10.66
C PRO A 223 -25.40 -24.25 -12.04
N GLY A 224 -24.35 -23.74 -12.70
CA GLY A 224 -24.48 -23.31 -14.11
C GLY A 224 -23.34 -22.46 -14.64
N LYS A 225 -22.67 -21.65 -13.81
CA LYS A 225 -21.53 -20.84 -14.25
C LYS A 225 -20.23 -21.53 -13.86
N LYS A 226 -19.68 -22.36 -14.77
CA LYS A 226 -18.34 -22.96 -14.66
C LYS A 226 -17.26 -21.87 -14.78
N THR A 227 -17.24 -20.91 -13.87
CA THR A 227 -16.01 -20.16 -13.60
C THR A 227 -15.20 -21.06 -12.69
N LYS A 228 -14.20 -21.77 -13.24
CA LYS A 228 -13.14 -22.41 -12.46
C LYS A 228 -12.37 -21.32 -11.70
N LEU A 229 -12.98 -20.78 -10.66
CA LEU A 229 -12.32 -20.04 -9.60
C LEU A 229 -11.80 -21.09 -8.64
N THR A 230 -10.72 -21.76 -9.05
CA THR A 230 -9.85 -22.44 -8.10
C THR A 230 -9.12 -21.31 -7.37
N PHE A 231 -9.71 -20.84 -6.27
CA PHE A 231 -8.92 -20.15 -5.26
C PHE A 231 -7.78 -21.12 -4.89
N PRO A 232 -6.50 -20.74 -4.98
CA PRO A 232 -5.41 -21.55 -4.45
C PRO A 232 -5.38 -21.46 -2.92
N ALA A 233 -6.53 -21.71 -2.29
CA ALA A 233 -6.73 -21.58 -0.85
C ALA A 233 -6.59 -22.93 -0.12
N ILE A 234 -6.40 -24.06 -0.81
CA ILE A 234 -6.20 -25.37 -0.16
C ILE A 234 -5.08 -26.22 -0.82
N ASP A 235 -4.67 -25.93 -2.07
CA ASP A 235 -3.57 -26.66 -2.74
C ASP A 235 -2.17 -26.04 -2.52
N SER A 236 -2.03 -25.06 -1.63
CA SER A 236 -0.74 -24.45 -1.27
C SER A 236 0.18 -25.38 -0.44
N ALA A 237 -0.27 -26.60 -0.14
CA ALA A 237 0.50 -27.58 0.61
C ALA A 237 1.65 -28.25 -0.18
N GLU A 238 1.71 -28.12 -1.51
CA GLU A 238 2.62 -28.96 -2.31
C GLU A 238 3.84 -28.28 -2.96
N ARG A 239 4.04 -26.96 -2.84
CA ARG A 239 5.29 -26.35 -3.33
C ARG A 239 5.90 -25.41 -2.31
N PHE A 240 6.74 -26.03 -1.47
CA PHE A 240 7.61 -25.47 -0.44
C PHE A 240 8.41 -24.23 -0.88
N PHE A 241 8.66 -24.07 -2.19
CA PHE A 241 9.22 -22.85 -2.79
C PHE A 241 8.30 -22.37 -3.90
N ASN A 242 7.42 -21.41 -3.58
CA ASN A 242 6.57 -20.74 -4.55
C ASN A 242 7.00 -19.27 -4.65
N ASN A 243 6.74 -18.64 -5.79
CA ASN A 243 6.94 -17.20 -5.97
C ASN A 243 6.29 -16.40 -4.84
N ALA A 244 5.22 -16.92 -4.23
CA ALA A 244 4.54 -16.34 -3.07
C ALA A 244 5.42 -16.22 -1.81
N LEU A 245 6.29 -17.19 -1.51
CA LEU A 245 7.20 -17.10 -0.36
C LEU A 245 8.29 -16.05 -0.62
N VAL A 246 8.84 -16.03 -1.83
CA VAL A 246 9.82 -15.02 -2.25
C VAL A 246 9.19 -13.63 -2.22
N GLU A 247 7.99 -13.50 -2.76
CA GLU A 247 7.19 -12.27 -2.75
C GLU A 247 6.92 -11.80 -1.32
N LYS A 248 6.53 -12.71 -0.42
CA LYS A 248 6.33 -12.40 1.01
C LYS A 248 7.63 -11.95 1.68
N ILE A 249 8.73 -12.67 1.47
CA ILE A 249 10.04 -12.29 2.04
C ILE A 249 10.46 -10.92 1.53
N LEU A 250 10.38 -10.67 0.22
CA LEU A 250 10.75 -9.39 -0.38
C LEU A 250 9.88 -8.27 0.18
N LEU A 251 8.56 -8.43 0.17
CA LEU A 251 7.61 -7.42 0.68
C LEU A 251 7.87 -7.06 2.13
N VAL A 252 7.86 -8.06 3.01
CA VAL A 252 7.95 -7.81 4.45
C VAL A 252 9.36 -7.34 4.81
N SER A 253 10.41 -7.81 4.12
CA SER A 253 11.76 -7.28 4.31
C SER A 253 11.88 -5.82 3.86
N LEU A 254 11.28 -5.48 2.72
CA LEU A 254 11.26 -4.10 2.22
C LEU A 254 10.51 -3.18 3.19
N LEU A 255 9.35 -3.63 3.66
CA LEU A 255 8.53 -2.92 4.63
C LEU A 255 9.30 -2.74 5.95
N ALA A 256 9.94 -3.80 6.45
CA ALA A 256 10.75 -3.75 7.66
C ALA A 256 11.95 -2.79 7.52
N ILE A 257 12.62 -2.76 6.37
CA ILE A 257 13.72 -1.81 6.11
C ILE A 257 13.20 -0.37 6.15
N ILE A 258 12.07 -0.10 5.49
CA ILE A 258 11.51 1.26 5.44
C ILE A 258 11.10 1.71 6.85
N PHE A 259 10.40 0.86 7.62
CA PHE A 259 10.05 1.21 9.00
C PHE A 259 11.27 1.33 9.93
N ALA A 260 12.33 0.56 9.71
CA ALA A 260 13.55 0.67 10.49
C ALA A 260 14.27 2.00 10.30
N GLN A 261 14.14 2.63 9.14
CA GLN A 261 14.69 3.97 8.90
C GLN A 261 13.85 5.08 9.55
N VAL A 262 12.67 4.73 10.07
CA VAL A 262 11.72 5.66 10.68
C VAL A 262 11.72 5.54 12.21
N LEU A 263 11.99 4.34 12.73
CA LEU A 263 12.06 4.08 14.16
C LEU A 263 13.37 4.63 14.76
N PRO A 264 13.30 5.43 15.84
CA PRO A 264 14.49 5.90 16.54
C PRO A 264 15.26 4.71 17.14
N ASP A 265 16.58 4.84 17.20
CA ASP A 265 17.50 3.88 17.83
C ASP A 265 17.61 2.49 17.19
N VAL A 266 17.13 2.29 15.95
CA VAL A 266 17.44 1.07 15.18
C VAL A 266 18.86 1.16 14.64
N ARG A 267 19.80 0.45 15.27
CA ARG A 267 21.22 0.40 14.88
C ARG A 267 21.55 -0.71 13.87
N SER A 268 20.55 -1.49 13.46
CA SER A 268 20.73 -2.64 12.59
C SER A 268 20.93 -2.20 11.14
N SER A 269 21.86 -2.84 10.43
CA SER A 269 22.02 -2.61 8.99
C SER A 269 20.83 -3.17 8.20
N ASN A 270 20.52 -2.58 7.05
CA ASN A 270 19.40 -3.01 6.19
C ASN A 270 19.52 -4.48 5.77
N PHE A 271 20.76 -4.99 5.62
CA PHE A 271 21.02 -6.39 5.31
C PHE A 271 20.70 -7.32 6.49
N GLN A 272 21.04 -6.91 7.72
CA GLN A 272 20.68 -7.66 8.93
C GLN A 272 19.16 -7.70 9.12
N LEU A 273 18.47 -6.59 8.84
CA LEU A 273 17.01 -6.53 8.90
C LEU A 273 16.37 -7.44 7.85
N ALA A 274 16.82 -7.39 6.59
CA ALA A 274 16.33 -8.27 5.54
C ALA A 274 16.53 -9.76 5.88
N ILE A 275 17.71 -10.13 6.39
CA ILE A 275 17.99 -11.51 6.80
C ILE A 275 17.12 -11.91 7.99
N GLY A 276 17.03 -11.07 9.03
CA GLY A 276 16.22 -11.36 10.21
C GLY A 276 14.76 -11.59 9.86
N THR A 277 14.19 -10.70 9.04
CA THR A 277 12.82 -10.80 8.55
C THR A 277 12.62 -12.04 7.68
N ALA A 278 13.54 -12.34 6.75
CA ALA A 278 13.47 -13.55 5.93
C ALA A 278 13.48 -14.82 6.78
N ILE A 279 14.35 -14.92 7.79
CA ILE A 279 14.43 -16.06 8.70
C ILE A 279 13.11 -16.25 9.45
N ILE A 280 12.56 -15.18 10.02
CA ILE A 280 11.28 -15.23 10.76
C ILE A 280 10.16 -15.71 9.83
N ILE A 281 10.08 -15.19 8.61
CA ILE A 281 9.05 -15.59 7.63
C ILE A 281 9.20 -17.06 7.24
N ILE A 282 10.42 -17.53 6.98
CA ILE A 282 10.69 -18.93 6.66
C ILE A 282 10.26 -19.84 7.82
N ILE A 283 10.58 -19.47 9.06
CA ILE A 283 10.18 -20.24 10.25
C ILE A 283 8.66 -20.28 10.38
N ASN A 284 7.98 -19.14 10.24
CA ASN A 284 6.52 -19.08 10.30
C ASN A 284 5.86 -19.90 9.21
N THR A 285 6.35 -19.81 7.97
CA THR A 285 5.81 -20.62 6.87
C THR A 285 6.07 -22.11 7.10
N ALA A 286 7.25 -22.50 7.59
CA ALA A 286 7.56 -23.88 7.92
C ALA A 286 6.65 -24.41 9.04
N LEU A 287 6.40 -23.60 10.08
CA LEU A 287 5.53 -23.96 11.19
C LEU A 287 4.07 -24.09 10.77
N SER A 288 3.53 -23.12 10.01
CA SER A 288 2.18 -23.20 9.42
C SER A 288 2.02 -24.49 8.61
N HIS A 289 3.02 -24.83 7.80
CA HIS A 289 2.97 -26.03 6.96
C HIS A 289 3.03 -27.32 7.77
N TRP A 290 3.90 -27.36 8.79
CA TRP A 290 4.00 -28.50 9.70
C TRP A 290 2.70 -28.74 10.47
N LEU A 291 2.03 -27.67 10.93
CA LEU A 291 0.70 -27.74 11.55
C LEU A 291 -0.35 -28.23 10.54
N ALA A 292 -0.34 -27.72 9.31
CA ALA A 292 -1.28 -28.16 8.27
C ALA A 292 -1.12 -29.66 7.96
N ARG A 293 0.11 -30.18 7.89
CA ARG A 293 0.38 -31.62 7.70
C ARG A 293 -0.13 -32.51 8.82
N ARG A 294 -0.27 -31.97 10.03
CA ARG A 294 -0.83 -32.69 11.20
C ARG A 294 -2.36 -32.65 11.26
N GLY A 295 -3.02 -32.11 10.23
CA GLY A 295 -4.48 -31.98 10.17
C GLY A 295 -5.04 -30.85 11.04
N THR A 296 -4.18 -30.02 11.63
CA THR A 296 -4.63 -28.82 12.33
C THR A 296 -4.89 -27.70 11.32
N HIS A 297 -6.16 -27.50 11.01
CA HIS A 297 -6.62 -26.32 10.28
C HIS A 297 -6.97 -25.20 11.26
N TRP A 298 -6.50 -23.98 10.99
CA TRP A 298 -6.83 -22.82 11.79
C TRP A 298 -8.31 -22.47 11.63
N LYS A 299 -9.07 -22.58 12.73
CA LYS A 299 -10.50 -22.22 12.76
C LYS A 299 -10.74 -20.71 12.80
N SER A 300 -9.71 -19.91 13.11
CA SER A 300 -9.80 -18.46 13.26
C SER A 300 -8.46 -17.81 12.95
N ILE A 301 -8.49 -16.74 12.14
CA ILE A 301 -7.34 -15.90 11.79
C ILE A 301 -6.73 -15.27 13.04
N ILE A 302 -7.56 -14.88 14.02
CA ILE A 302 -7.10 -14.27 15.28
C ILE A 302 -6.26 -15.27 16.08
N ARG A 303 -6.69 -16.54 16.11
CA ARG A 303 -5.96 -17.58 16.82
C ARG A 303 -4.63 -17.90 16.14
N GLU A 304 -4.62 -17.94 14.81
CA GLU A 304 -3.39 -18.10 14.04
C GLU A 304 -2.42 -16.95 14.33
N PHE A 305 -2.89 -15.70 14.27
CA PHE A 305 -2.10 -14.52 14.57
C PHE A 305 -1.49 -14.59 15.97
N ILE A 306 -2.29 -14.83 17.01
CA ILE A 306 -1.80 -14.91 18.40
C ILE A 306 -0.71 -15.99 18.55
N VAL A 307 -0.94 -17.18 18.00
CA VAL A 307 0.04 -18.28 18.11
C VAL A 307 1.33 -17.93 17.37
N MET A 308 1.25 -17.38 16.16
CA MET A 308 2.43 -16.98 15.41
C MET A 308 3.18 -15.81 16.06
N SER A 309 2.48 -14.83 16.62
CA SER A 309 3.10 -13.75 17.39
C SER A 309 3.83 -14.27 18.62
N LEU A 310 3.26 -15.25 19.34
CA LEU A 310 3.93 -15.89 20.48
C LEU A 310 5.18 -16.67 20.06
N VAL A 311 5.13 -17.37 18.93
CA VAL A 311 6.29 -18.07 18.36
C VAL A 311 7.39 -17.08 17.99
N ASN A 312 7.05 -16.02 17.27
CA ASN A 312 7.98 -14.96 16.89
C ASN A 312 8.60 -14.27 18.12
N LEU A 313 7.78 -13.99 19.14
CA LEU A 313 8.24 -13.44 20.42
C LEU A 313 9.22 -14.40 21.11
N GLY A 314 8.94 -15.70 21.11
CA GLY A 314 9.86 -16.72 21.63
C GLY A 314 11.19 -16.75 20.88
N ILE A 315 11.17 -16.63 19.55
CA ILE A 315 12.38 -16.53 18.72
C ILE A 315 13.20 -15.30 19.13
N VAL A 316 12.55 -14.14 19.25
CA VAL A 316 13.23 -12.89 19.59
C VAL A 316 13.78 -12.90 21.02
N LEU A 317 13.06 -13.45 21.99
CA LEU A 317 13.60 -13.64 23.34
C LEU A 317 14.82 -14.58 23.35
N ALA A 318 14.81 -15.63 22.52
CA ALA A 318 15.98 -16.50 22.37
C ALA A 318 17.16 -15.75 21.75
N PHE A 319 16.94 -14.89 20.75
CA PHE A 319 17.98 -14.03 20.20
C PHE A 319 18.48 -13.01 21.23
N ASP A 320 17.60 -12.33 21.95
CA ASP A 320 17.97 -11.37 23.00
C ASP A 320 18.82 -12.02 24.11
N PHE A 321 18.56 -13.28 24.46
CA PHE A 321 19.38 -14.04 25.39
C PHE A 321 20.74 -14.46 24.82
N LEU A 322 20.82 -14.76 23.52
CA LEU A 322 22.02 -15.30 22.87
C LEU A 322 22.98 -14.21 22.36
N LEU A 323 22.47 -13.09 21.84
CA LEU A 323 23.28 -12.01 21.24
C LEU A 323 24.27 -11.34 22.20
N PRO A 324 23.96 -11.13 23.50
CA PRO A 324 24.93 -10.60 24.45
C PRO A 324 26.19 -11.46 24.56
N ARG A 325 26.11 -12.77 24.26
CA ARG A 325 27.27 -13.68 24.22
C ARG A 325 28.18 -13.45 23.02
N TYR A 326 27.71 -12.71 22.01
CA TYR A 326 28.42 -12.38 20.77
C TYR A 326 28.62 -10.87 20.58
N ASN A 327 28.59 -10.08 21.67
CA ASN A 327 28.70 -8.62 21.65
C ASN A 327 27.63 -7.90 20.83
N GLY A 328 26.45 -8.51 20.66
CA GLY A 328 25.30 -7.88 20.01
C GLY A 328 24.23 -7.47 21.03
N SER A 329 23.43 -6.47 20.68
CA SER A 329 22.29 -6.02 21.49
C SER A 329 21.08 -5.76 20.59
N ILE A 330 19.90 -6.15 21.05
CA ILE A 330 18.63 -5.87 20.38
C ILE A 330 17.83 -4.90 21.24
N ASN A 331 17.19 -3.90 20.62
CA ASN A 331 16.14 -3.15 21.28
C ASN A 331 14.84 -3.96 21.19
N LEU A 332 14.46 -4.58 22.31
CA LEU A 332 13.25 -5.41 22.44
C LEU A 332 11.99 -4.68 21.99
N PHE A 333 11.86 -3.39 22.31
CA PHE A 333 10.68 -2.60 21.94
C PHE A 333 10.55 -2.45 20.42
N ASN A 334 11.63 -2.06 19.74
CA ASN A 334 11.63 -1.93 18.28
C ASN A 334 11.44 -3.29 17.59
N THR A 335 11.93 -4.37 18.20
CA THR A 335 11.84 -5.71 17.61
C THR A 335 10.44 -6.30 17.77
N LEU A 336 9.73 -6.00 18.85
CA LEU A 336 8.32 -6.34 19.00
C LEU A 336 7.46 -5.70 17.90
N PHE A 337 7.76 -4.48 17.47
CA PHE A 337 7.08 -3.85 16.34
C PHE A 337 7.27 -4.67 15.05
N PHE A 338 8.50 -5.06 14.72
CA PHE A 338 8.77 -5.88 13.52
C PHE A 338 8.20 -7.29 13.57
N ILE A 339 7.98 -7.86 14.76
CA ILE A 339 7.35 -9.18 14.93
C ILE A 339 5.86 -9.17 14.60
N LEU A 340 5.19 -8.05 14.86
CA LEU A 340 3.75 -7.89 14.67
C LEU A 340 3.36 -7.40 13.28
N LEU A 341 4.35 -6.94 12.50
CA LEU A 341 4.25 -6.59 11.09
C LEU A 341 4.07 -7.86 10.23
#